data_AF-A0A5C9C4J8-F1
#
_entry.id   AF-A0A5C9C4J8-F1
#
_cell.length_a   1.000
_cell.length_b   1.000
_cell.length_c   1.000
_cell.angle_alpha   90.00
_cell.angle_beta   90.00
_cell.angle_gamma   90.00
#
_symmetry.space_group_name_H-M   'P 1'
#
loop_
_entity.id
_entity.type
_entity.pdbx_description
1 polymer ?
#
loop_
_entity_poly.entity_id
_entity_poly.type
_entity_poly.pdbx_seq_one_letter_code
_entity_poly.pdbx_strand_id
1 'polypeptide(L)'
;MPALELGGMTLGLREGVIGLIALVAAYMLFVLLRMLLPRNRQAVKEKTVPSVVPGDEADEKQPEASANVDDSWALASAGLAGDTLRNGLEQELAQMRDEVDAIRGELAALRQDMHQELAHLRAGQTVSPIYGDAMQMAVSGYDPAAIAERCGIARAEAELVVALAKSQER
;
A
#
# COMPACT_ATOMS: atom_id res chain seq x y z
N MET A 1 -20.74 -11.46 -21.50
CA MET A 1 -19.32 -11.35 -21.10
C MET A 1 -18.61 -12.56 -21.67
N PRO A 2 -17.62 -12.40 -22.56
CA PRO A 2 -17.10 -13.50 -23.36
C PRO A 2 -16.26 -14.44 -22.49
N ALA A 3 -16.57 -15.73 -22.56
CA ALA A 3 -15.77 -16.80 -22.00
C ALA A 3 -14.51 -16.97 -22.87
N LEU A 4 -13.35 -16.68 -22.28
CA LEU A 4 -12.05 -17.03 -22.85
C LEU A 4 -11.79 -18.52 -22.54
N GLU A 5 -12.34 -19.37 -23.40
CA GLU A 5 -12.08 -20.81 -23.45
C GLU A 5 -10.68 -21.04 -24.05
N LEU A 6 -9.67 -21.25 -23.19
CA LEU A 6 -8.35 -21.74 -23.61
C LEU A 6 -7.99 -22.96 -22.75
N GLY A 7 -8.38 -24.16 -23.23
CA GLY A 7 -7.82 -25.42 -22.72
C GLY A 7 -8.67 -26.27 -21.78
N GLY A 8 -10.00 -26.25 -21.88
CA GLY A 8 -10.84 -27.39 -21.47
C GLY A 8 -10.92 -27.74 -19.97
N MET A 9 -10.54 -26.82 -19.07
CA MET A 9 -10.86 -26.92 -17.65
C MET A 9 -11.45 -25.61 -17.21
N THR A 10 -12.57 -25.66 -16.51
CA THR A 10 -13.30 -24.52 -15.94
C THR A 10 -12.35 -23.69 -15.06
N LEU A 11 -11.66 -22.72 -15.66
CA LEU A 11 -10.85 -21.77 -14.92
C LEU A 11 -11.82 -20.79 -14.29
N GLY A 12 -12.23 -21.07 -13.05
CA GLY A 12 -12.94 -20.08 -12.25
C GLY A 12 -12.10 -18.81 -12.18
N LEU A 13 -12.75 -17.66 -11.99
CA LEU A 13 -12.07 -16.39 -11.75
C LEU A 13 -11.01 -16.54 -10.63
N ARG A 14 -11.26 -17.43 -9.66
CA ARG A 14 -10.34 -17.80 -8.59
C ARG A 14 -9.04 -18.42 -9.11
N GLU A 15 -9.10 -19.43 -9.98
CA GLU A 15 -7.92 -20.07 -10.56
C GLU A 15 -7.12 -19.11 -11.46
N GLY A 16 -7.81 -18.23 -12.19
CA GLY A 16 -7.17 -17.16 -12.96
C GLY A 16 -6.42 -16.16 -12.07
N VAL A 17 -7.03 -15.74 -10.97
CA VAL A 17 -6.41 -14.83 -9.98
C VAL A 17 -5.21 -15.49 -9.31
N ILE A 18 -5.31 -16.78 -8.93
CA ILE A 18 -4.19 -17.54 -8.34
C ILE A 18 -3.03 -17.63 -9.34
N GLY A 19 -3.31 -17.93 -10.60
CA GLY A 19 -2.29 -17.96 -11.66
C GLY A 19 -1.59 -16.62 -11.84
N LEU A 20 -2.35 -15.52 -11.84
CA LEU A 20 -1.80 -14.16 -11.96
C LEU A 20 -0.92 -13.81 -10.76
N ILE A 21 -1.36 -14.11 -9.53
CA ILE A 21 -0.58 -13.89 -8.31
C ILE A 21 0.73 -14.69 -8.36
N ALA A 22 0.67 -15.97 -8.74
CA ALA A 22 1.85 -16.83 -8.84
C ALA A 22 2.87 -16.29 -9.85
N LEU A 23 2.41 -15.78 -10.99
CA LEU A 23 3.27 -15.18 -12.02
C LEU A 23 3.98 -13.92 -11.50
N VAL A 24 3.24 -13.03 -10.82
CA VAL A 24 3.82 -11.82 -10.23
C VAL A 24 4.84 -12.17 -9.13
N ALA A 25 4.53 -13.15 -8.28
CA ALA A 25 5.44 -13.61 -7.24
C ALA A 25 6.75 -14.19 -7.83
N ALA A 26 6.65 -15.00 -8.89
CA ALA A 26 7.80 -15.53 -9.60
C ALA A 26 8.65 -14.43 -10.23
N TYR A 27 8.02 -13.40 -10.82
CA TYR A 27 8.71 -12.25 -11.38
C TYR A 27 9.47 -11.47 -10.30
N MET A 28 8.84 -11.20 -9.15
CA MET A 28 9.49 -10.52 -8.02
C MET A 28 10.69 -11.33 -7.50
N LEU A 29 10.55 -12.65 -7.37
CA LEU A 29 11.65 -13.53 -6.98
C LEU A 29 12.81 -13.47 -7.98
N PHE A 30 12.51 -13.46 -9.28
CA PHE A 30 13.51 -13.32 -10.33
C PHE A 30 14.23 -11.96 -10.28
N VAL A 31 13.51 -10.87 -10.06
CA VAL A 31 14.10 -9.52 -9.92
C VAL A 31 15.03 -9.47 -8.70
N LEU A 32 14.62 -10.04 -7.57
CA LEU A 32 15.45 -10.11 -6.38
C LEU A 32 16.72 -10.95 -6.61
N LEU A 33 16.59 -12.15 -7.19
CA LEU A 33 17.75 -12.98 -7.55
C LEU A 33 18.70 -12.26 -8.51
N ARG A 34 18.15 -11.55 -9.50
CA ARG A 34 18.92 -10.74 -10.46
C ARG A 34 19.65 -9.59 -9.77
N MET A 35 19.09 -9.00 -8.71
CA MET A 35 19.77 -7.98 -7.92
C MET A 35 20.85 -8.55 -7.01
N LEU A 36 20.66 -9.76 -6.48
CA LEU A 36 21.65 -10.43 -5.63
C LEU A 36 22.87 -10.97 -6.40
N LEU A 37 22.72 -11.35 -7.67
CA LEU A 37 23.77 -12.05 -8.42
C LEU A 37 24.99 -11.19 -8.89
N PRO A 38 24.87 -9.92 -9.31
CA PRO A 38 26.00 -9.16 -9.87
C PRO A 38 26.93 -8.51 -8.83
N ARG A 39 26.57 -8.53 -7.55
CA ARG A 39 27.36 -7.89 -6.47
C ARG A 39 28.69 -8.59 -6.18
N ASN A 40 28.88 -9.83 -6.65
CA ASN A 40 30.11 -10.59 -6.43
C ASN A 40 31.18 -10.43 -7.53
N ARG A 41 30.92 -9.65 -8.60
CA ARG A 41 31.86 -9.54 -9.74
C ARG A 41 32.62 -8.21 -9.82
N GLN A 42 32.19 -7.18 -9.08
CA GLN A 42 32.83 -5.85 -9.12
C GLN A 42 34.02 -5.69 -8.15
N ALA A 43 34.14 -6.52 -7.12
CA ALA A 43 35.20 -6.37 -6.10
C ALA A 43 36.63 -6.73 -6.57
N VAL A 44 36.82 -7.26 -7.79
CA VAL A 44 38.14 -7.71 -8.27
C VAL A 44 38.86 -6.67 -9.13
N LYS A 45 38.20 -5.60 -9.58
CA LYS A 45 38.79 -4.69 -10.58
C LYS A 45 39.51 -3.46 -10.02
N GLU A 46 39.57 -3.26 -8.71
CA GLU A 46 40.07 -2.01 -8.09
C GLU A 46 41.41 -2.16 -7.35
N LYS A 47 42.21 -3.20 -7.67
CA LYS A 47 43.54 -3.37 -7.09
C LYS A 47 44.64 -3.42 -8.14
N THR A 48 44.78 -2.36 -8.93
CA THR A 48 45.98 -2.18 -9.76
C THR A 48 46.16 -0.74 -10.21
N VAL A 49 46.90 0.07 -9.44
CA VAL A 49 47.94 0.96 -10.01
C VAL A 49 49.04 1.28 -8.98
N PRO A 50 50.32 1.37 -9.39
CA PRO A 50 51.49 1.28 -8.54
C PRO A 50 52.07 2.66 -8.15
N SER A 51 52.73 2.70 -6.99
CA SER A 51 53.47 3.86 -6.46
C SER A 51 54.85 3.99 -7.11
N VAL A 52 55.15 5.18 -7.64
CA VAL A 52 56.46 5.59 -8.19
C VAL A 52 57.00 6.77 -7.36
N VAL A 53 58.06 6.45 -6.60
CA VAL A 53 59.25 7.14 -6.03
C VAL A 53 59.66 8.49 -6.71
N PRO A 54 60.64 9.34 -6.26
CA PRO A 54 61.28 9.71 -4.95
C PRO A 54 61.40 11.25 -4.68
N GLY A 55 61.88 11.64 -3.48
CA GLY A 55 62.65 12.90 -3.21
C GLY A 55 61.80 14.18 -3.13
N ASP A 56 62.13 15.22 -2.37
CA ASP A 56 63.41 15.71 -1.86
C ASP A 56 63.13 16.57 -0.59
N GLU A 57 64.04 16.55 0.37
CA GLU A 57 64.00 17.45 1.53
C GLU A 57 64.56 18.83 1.12
N ALA A 58 63.76 19.88 1.20
CA ALA A 58 64.27 21.24 1.29
C ALA A 58 63.33 22.11 2.13
N ASP A 59 63.88 22.47 3.29
CA ASP A 59 63.43 23.37 4.34
C ASP A 59 63.04 24.76 3.77
N GLU A 60 61.80 25.19 3.97
CA GLU A 60 61.44 26.60 3.96
C GLU A 60 60.46 26.90 5.11
N LYS A 61 60.97 27.67 6.06
CA LYS A 61 60.34 28.01 7.33
C LYS A 61 59.31 29.13 7.13
N GLN A 62 58.06 28.81 7.49
CA GLN A 62 56.94 29.68 7.88
C GLN A 62 56.07 30.30 6.75
N PRO A 63 54.76 29.98 6.76
CA PRO A 63 53.80 30.78 7.52
C PRO A 63 52.78 29.92 8.29
N GLU A 64 53.00 29.73 9.60
CA GLU A 64 52.05 29.01 10.47
C GLU A 64 50.77 29.82 10.77
N ALA A 65 50.75 31.12 10.42
CA ALA A 65 49.60 31.99 10.61
C ALA A 65 48.55 31.89 9.50
N SER A 66 48.94 31.54 8.26
CA SER A 66 47.98 31.36 7.15
C SER A 66 47.29 29.99 7.23
N ALA A 67 48.03 28.94 7.60
CA ALA A 67 47.49 27.59 7.74
C ALA A 67 46.33 27.51 8.75
N ASN A 68 46.44 28.19 9.90
CA ASN A 68 45.39 28.21 10.92
C ASN A 68 44.09 28.90 10.48
N VAL A 69 44.19 29.93 9.63
CA VAL A 69 43.01 30.66 9.12
C VAL A 69 42.30 29.84 8.05
N ASP A 70 43.06 29.19 7.17
CA ASP A 70 42.52 28.29 6.15
C ASP A 70 41.83 27.07 6.78
N ASP A 71 42.43 26.48 7.82
CA ASP A 71 41.83 25.37 8.58
C ASP A 71 40.57 25.79 9.35
N SER A 72 40.57 26.97 9.99
CA SER A 72 39.39 27.52 10.66
C SER A 72 38.24 27.82 9.69
N TRP A 73 38.56 28.30 8.50
CA TRP A 73 37.58 28.58 7.45
C TRP A 73 37.03 27.29 6.82
N ALA A 74 37.88 26.27 6.65
CA ALA A 74 37.47 24.94 6.21
C ALA A 74 36.53 24.26 7.22
N LEU A 75 36.80 24.36 8.52
CA LEU A 75 35.93 23.82 9.57
C LEU A 75 34.59 24.57 9.67
N ALA A 76 34.61 25.90 9.57
CA ALA A 76 33.40 26.72 9.57
C ALA A 76 32.51 26.45 8.34
N SER A 77 33.10 26.34 7.15
CA SER A 77 32.36 26.03 5.92
C SER A 77 31.82 24.60 5.90
N ALA A 78 32.56 23.62 6.46
CA ALA A 78 32.07 22.26 6.65
C ALA A 78 30.90 22.20 7.65
N GLY A 79 30.95 22.98 8.74
CA GLY A 79 29.84 23.13 9.69
C GLY A 79 28.60 23.73 9.03
N LEU A 80 28.78 24.82 8.27
CA LEU A 80 27.69 25.47 7.53
C LEU A 80 27.05 24.53 6.51
N ALA A 81 27.85 23.76 5.78
CA ALA A 81 27.35 22.76 4.83
C ALA A 81 26.54 21.66 5.54
N GLY A 82 27.02 21.18 6.69
CA GLY A 82 26.29 20.24 7.53
C GLY A 82 24.96 20.79 8.04
N ASP A 83 24.93 22.04 8.47
CA ASP A 83 23.71 22.70 8.94
C ASP A 83 22.71 22.94 7.80
N THR A 84 23.18 23.31 6.60
CA THR A 84 22.29 23.44 5.42
C THR A 84 21.67 22.10 5.02
N LEU A 85 22.41 20.99 5.11
CA LEU A 85 21.89 19.66 4.82
C LEU A 85 20.86 19.23 5.87
N ARG A 86 21.13 19.49 7.16
CA ARG A 86 20.18 19.22 8.25
C ARG A 86 18.89 20.00 8.07
N ASN A 87 18.99 21.31 7.80
CA ASN A 87 17.84 22.16 7.55
C ASN A 87 17.03 21.70 6.34
N GLY A 88 17.71 21.25 5.26
CA GLY A 88 17.05 20.68 4.09
C GLY A 88 16.26 19.41 4.41
N LEU A 89 16.86 18.49 5.17
CA LEU A 89 16.20 17.26 5.60
C LEU A 89 15.02 17.54 6.55
N GLU A 90 15.16 18.48 7.48
CA GLU A 90 14.06 18.91 8.35
C GLU A 90 12.90 19.50 7.55
N GLN A 91 13.21 20.26 6.49
CA GLN A 91 12.21 20.83 5.60
C GLN A 91 11.51 19.76 4.75
N GLU A 92 12.25 18.78 4.23
CA GLU A 92 11.66 17.63 3.54
C GLU A 92 10.76 16.81 4.46
N LEU A 93 11.15 16.60 5.73
CA LEU A 93 10.32 15.92 6.72
C LEU A 93 9.04 16.70 7.04
N ALA A 94 9.15 18.03 7.17
CA ALA A 94 7.99 18.90 7.37
C ALA A 94 7.05 18.82 6.16
N GLN A 95 7.59 18.90 4.95
CA GLN A 95 6.81 18.77 3.71
C GLN A 95 6.11 17.41 3.61
N MET A 96 6.83 16.32 3.84
CA MET A 96 6.24 14.97 3.81
C MET A 96 5.13 14.80 4.86
N ARG A 97 5.28 15.43 6.02
CA ARG A 97 4.24 15.43 7.05
C ARG A 97 2.99 16.19 6.59
N ASP A 98 3.17 17.35 5.97
CA ASP A 98 2.07 18.14 5.43
C ASP A 98 1.34 17.38 4.31
N GLU A 99 2.07 16.69 3.44
CA GLU A 99 1.50 15.82 2.40
C GLU A 99 0.70 14.65 3.00
N VAL A 100 1.22 14.00 4.05
CA VAL A 100 0.50 12.94 4.76
C VAL A 100 -0.76 13.47 5.42
N ASP A 101 -0.71 14.65 6.04
CA ASP A 101 -1.87 15.26 6.68
C ASP A 101 -2.92 15.68 5.65
N ALA A 102 -2.50 16.15 4.47
CA ALA A 102 -3.39 16.42 3.33
C ALA A 102 -4.09 15.15 2.83
N ILE A 103 -3.35 14.07 2.57
CA ILE A 103 -3.90 12.78 2.13
C ILE A 103 -4.85 12.19 3.18
N ARG A 104 -4.53 12.33 4.46
CA ARG A 104 -5.42 11.91 5.56
C ARG A 104 -6.72 12.71 5.57
N GLY A 105 -6.64 14.01 5.27
CA GLY A 105 -7.81 14.87 5.09
C GLY A 105 -8.67 14.43 3.91
N GLU A 106 -8.07 14.18 2.75
CA GLU A 106 -8.77 13.68 1.56
C GLU A 106 -9.42 12.31 1.81
N LEU A 107 -8.72 11.40 2.48
CA LEU A 107 -9.27 10.09 2.85
C LEU A 107 -10.43 10.22 3.84
N ALA A 108 -10.36 11.17 4.78
CA ALA A 108 -11.46 11.45 5.69
C ALA A 108 -12.69 11.97 4.94
N ALA A 109 -12.50 12.90 4.00
CA ALA A 109 -13.57 13.41 3.13
C ALA A 109 -14.18 12.29 2.28
N LEU A 110 -13.37 11.48 1.60
CA LEU A 110 -13.85 10.36 0.79
C LEU A 110 -14.63 9.32 1.62
N ARG A 111 -14.17 9.04 2.85
CA ARG A 111 -14.90 8.16 3.77
C ARG A 111 -16.26 8.73 4.15
N GLN A 112 -16.34 10.04 4.38
CA GLN A 112 -17.60 10.71 4.68
C GLN A 112 -18.54 10.67 3.48
N ASP A 113 -18.03 10.95 2.28
CA ASP A 113 -18.81 10.86 1.05
C ASP A 113 -19.35 9.46 0.84
N MET A 114 -18.53 8.40 0.95
CA MET A 114 -18.98 7.01 0.86
C MET A 114 -20.01 6.64 1.93
N HIS A 115 -19.88 7.17 3.15
CA HIS A 115 -20.90 6.96 4.19
C HIS A 115 -22.21 7.67 3.85
N GLN A 116 -22.14 8.87 3.27
CA GLN A 116 -23.28 9.59 2.73
C GLN A 116 -23.91 8.73 1.62
N GLU A 117 -23.14 8.37 0.59
CA GLU A 117 -23.20 7.15 -0.24
C GLU A 117 -24.24 6.12 0.16
N LEU A 118 -23.80 5.36 1.16
CA LEU A 118 -24.52 4.25 1.71
C LEU A 118 -25.78 4.69 2.46
N ALA A 119 -25.80 5.85 3.09
CA ALA A 119 -26.99 6.37 3.75
C ALA A 119 -28.10 6.70 2.74
N HIS A 120 -27.77 7.33 1.61
CA HIS A 120 -28.76 7.58 0.56
C HIS A 120 -29.15 6.32 -0.21
N LEU A 121 -28.22 5.40 -0.47
CA LEU A 121 -28.57 4.09 -1.03
C LEU A 121 -29.45 3.30 -0.07
N ARG A 122 -29.17 3.30 1.25
CA ARG A 122 -30.05 2.69 2.26
C ARG A 122 -31.40 3.38 2.30
N ALA A 123 -31.47 4.71 2.21
CA ALA A 123 -32.77 5.41 2.14
C ALA A 123 -33.57 5.01 0.88
N GLY A 124 -32.89 4.74 -0.24
CA GLY A 124 -33.51 4.20 -1.45
C GLY A 124 -33.82 2.69 -1.39
N GLN A 125 -33.07 1.92 -0.60
CA GLN A 125 -33.19 0.47 -0.40
C GLN A 125 -33.92 0.07 0.87
N THR A 126 -34.44 1.01 1.68
CA THR A 126 -35.38 0.70 2.77
C THR A 126 -36.73 0.32 2.17
N VAL A 127 -36.74 -0.75 1.38
CA VAL A 127 -37.84 -1.70 1.31
C VAL A 127 -37.98 -2.23 2.73
N SER A 128 -38.74 -1.49 3.54
CA SER A 128 -39.17 -1.72 4.91
C SER A 128 -38.22 -2.54 5.83
N PRO A 129 -37.77 -2.01 6.98
CA PRO A 129 -37.00 -2.79 7.97
C PRO A 129 -37.68 -4.11 8.38
N ILE A 130 -39.00 -4.21 8.19
CA ILE A 130 -39.79 -5.42 8.39
C ILE A 130 -39.35 -6.58 7.48
N TYR A 131 -39.03 -6.32 6.20
CA TYR A 131 -38.64 -7.38 5.27
C TYR A 131 -37.19 -7.86 5.51
N GLY A 132 -36.32 -6.96 5.95
CA GLY A 132 -34.94 -7.28 6.35
C GLY A 132 -34.89 -8.21 7.57
N ASP A 133 -35.70 -7.92 8.59
CA ASP A 133 -35.84 -8.77 9.78
C ASP A 133 -36.45 -10.13 9.42
N ALA A 134 -37.50 -10.14 8.59
CA ALA A 134 -38.10 -11.38 8.07
C ALA A 134 -37.09 -12.25 7.30
N MET A 135 -36.24 -11.64 6.46
CA MET A 135 -35.17 -12.35 5.76
C MET A 135 -34.13 -12.94 6.72
N GLN A 136 -33.71 -12.20 7.75
CA GLN A 136 -32.75 -12.72 8.72
C GLN A 136 -33.32 -13.90 9.52
N MET A 137 -34.60 -13.83 9.89
CA MET A 137 -35.31 -14.95 10.51
C MET A 137 -35.43 -16.15 9.56
N ALA A 138 -35.72 -15.93 8.27
CA ALA A 138 -35.78 -16.99 7.29
C ALA A 138 -34.43 -17.70 7.08
N VAL A 139 -33.33 -16.93 7.02
CA VAL A 139 -31.96 -17.48 6.99
C VAL A 139 -31.62 -18.25 8.27
N SER A 140 -32.17 -17.83 9.41
CA SER A 140 -32.03 -18.52 10.69
C SER A 140 -32.91 -19.78 10.81
N GLY A 141 -33.70 -20.12 9.77
CA GLY A 141 -34.50 -21.33 9.70
C GLY A 141 -35.87 -21.27 10.40
N TYR A 142 -36.38 -20.08 10.70
CA TYR A 142 -37.73 -19.95 11.28
C TYR A 142 -38.82 -20.35 10.28
N ASP A 143 -39.93 -20.90 10.80
CA ASP A 143 -41.09 -21.27 10.01
C ASP A 143 -41.81 -20.03 9.45
N PRO A 144 -42.37 -20.06 8.22
CA PRO A 144 -43.08 -18.92 7.64
C PRO A 144 -44.22 -18.38 8.51
N ALA A 145 -44.91 -19.22 9.28
CA ALA A 145 -45.98 -18.76 10.16
C ALA A 145 -45.42 -17.89 11.31
N ALA A 146 -44.29 -18.30 11.89
CA ALA A 146 -43.64 -17.57 12.98
C ALA A 146 -43.06 -16.23 12.51
N ILE A 147 -42.57 -16.17 11.26
CA ILE A 147 -42.08 -14.94 10.63
C ILE A 147 -43.25 -13.98 10.34
N ALA A 148 -44.36 -14.49 9.81
CA ALA A 148 -45.56 -13.69 9.54
C ALA A 148 -46.12 -13.01 10.80
N GLU A 149 -46.20 -13.75 11.91
CA GLU A 149 -46.68 -13.21 13.18
C GLU A 149 -45.73 -12.18 13.81
N ARG A 150 -44.41 -12.43 13.76
CA ARG A 150 -43.42 -11.54 14.37
C ARG A 150 -43.18 -10.26 13.59
N CYS A 151 -43.13 -10.37 12.27
CA CYS A 151 -42.87 -9.24 11.38
C CYS A 151 -44.18 -8.54 10.93
N GLY A 152 -45.35 -9.11 11.23
CA GLY A 152 -46.65 -8.54 10.85
C GLY A 152 -46.90 -8.54 9.34
N ILE A 153 -46.35 -9.52 8.62
CA ILE A 153 -46.48 -9.67 7.17
C ILE A 153 -47.45 -10.80 6.81
N ALA A 154 -47.93 -10.85 5.57
CA ALA A 154 -48.84 -11.91 5.16
C ALA A 154 -48.13 -13.27 5.13
N ARG A 155 -48.87 -14.36 5.40
CA ARG A 155 -48.31 -15.72 5.38
C ARG A 155 -47.66 -16.08 4.04
N ALA A 156 -48.28 -15.66 2.94
CA ALA A 156 -47.73 -15.85 1.59
C ALA A 156 -46.42 -15.07 1.37
N GLU A 157 -46.28 -13.89 1.97
CA GLU A 157 -45.04 -13.10 1.91
C GLU A 157 -43.92 -13.79 2.70
N ALA A 158 -44.23 -14.32 3.89
CA ALA A 158 -43.26 -15.08 4.68
C ALA A 158 -42.81 -16.37 3.98
N GLU A 159 -43.72 -17.08 3.29
CA GLU A 159 -43.38 -18.26 2.50
C GLU A 159 -42.44 -17.91 1.34
N LEU A 160 -42.68 -16.77 0.68
CA LEU A 160 -41.79 -16.25 -0.36
C LEU A 160 -40.39 -15.91 0.19
N VAL A 161 -40.31 -15.23 1.34
CA VAL A 161 -39.04 -14.91 2.02
C VAL A 161 -38.25 -16.18 2.34
N VAL A 162 -38.91 -17.22 2.86
CA VAL A 162 -38.26 -18.51 3.16
C VAL A 162 -37.81 -19.24 1.90
N ALA A 163 -38.60 -19.21 0.84
CA ALA A 163 -38.19 -19.77 -0.46
C ALA A 163 -36.99 -19.02 -1.05
N LEU A 164 -36.97 -17.69 -0.94
CA LEU A 164 -35.87 -16.85 -1.38
C LEU A 164 -34.59 -17.12 -0.57
N ALA A 165 -34.68 -17.21 0.76
CA ALA A 165 -33.56 -17.56 1.64
C ALA A 165 -32.93 -18.90 1.26
N LYS A 166 -33.76 -19.93 1.04
CA LYS A 166 -33.30 -21.26 0.59
C LYS A 166 -32.67 -21.25 -0.80
N SER A 167 -33.07 -20.33 -1.67
CA SER A 167 -32.47 -20.19 -3.01
C SER A 167 -31.10 -19.51 -2.99
N GLN A 168 -30.81 -18.67 -2.00
CA GLN A 168 -29.52 -17.99 -1.85
C GLN A 168 -28.45 -18.87 -1.21
N GLU A 169 -28.85 -19.95 -0.52
CA GLU A 169 -27.93 -20.92 0.08
C GLU A 169 -27.45 -21.99 -0.92
N ARG A 170 -28.06 -22.06 -2.12
CA ARG A 170 -27.64 -22.92 -3.23
C ARG A 170 -26.72 -22.19 -4.19
#